data_AF-A0A9P4Y3C3-F1
#
_entry.id   AF-A0A9P4Y3C3-F1
#
_cell.length_a   1.000
_cell.length_b   1.000
_cell.length_c   1.000
_cell.angle_alpha   90.00
_cell.angle_beta   90.00
_cell.angle_gamma   90.00
#
_symmetry.space_group_name_H-M   'P 1'
#
loop_
_entity.id
_entity.type
_entity.pdbx_description
1 polymer ?
#
loop_
_entity_poly.entity_id
_entity_poly.type
_entity_poly.pdbx_seq_one_letter_code
_entity_poly.pdbx_strand_id
1 'polypeptide(L)'
;SLFERRKFSEPEIELTADLALHILRSYPYTMVNRDSVPPFIHPKYQYFQRKKYHNFNKWEVLEALQSLVVYMLLRIIEGRHDYTNFDTQLLASINAICQHFTAKFGTLISSDELTGQMIPWKDWVFFESRRRTATAVLIINGILHAQITAPSWAMPEYSSSPAPSPMKLWHAENEIDWAVDYAEYLHTNAMHGMLRNSDLTEL
;
A
#
# COMPACT_ATOMS: atom_id res chain seq x y z
N SER A 1 -20.64 -1.14 12.73
CA SER A 1 -20.45 -0.38 11.46
C SER A 1 -19.16 -0.81 10.82
N LEU A 2 -18.94 -0.43 9.57
CA LEU A 2 -17.82 -0.90 8.76
C LEU A 2 -16.45 -0.43 9.31
N PHE A 3 -16.40 0.74 9.95
CA PHE A 3 -15.20 1.23 10.65
C PHE A 3 -15.10 0.77 12.11
N GLU A 4 -15.96 -0.17 12.53
CA GLU A 4 -15.82 -0.78 13.85
C GLU A 4 -14.65 -1.76 13.84
N ARG A 5 -13.85 -1.69 14.91
CA ARG A 5 -12.78 -2.64 15.15
C ARG A 5 -13.35 -4.04 15.34
N ARG A 6 -12.73 -5.04 14.68
CA ARG A 6 -12.99 -6.44 14.97
C ARG A 6 -12.46 -6.81 16.34
N LYS A 7 -13.17 -7.71 17.02
CA LYS A 7 -12.69 -8.36 18.24
C LYS A 7 -12.14 -9.73 17.89
N PHE A 8 -10.96 -10.04 18.40
CA PHE A 8 -10.31 -11.33 18.24
C PHE A 8 -10.37 -12.10 19.56
N SER A 9 -10.63 -13.41 19.47
CA SER A 9 -10.67 -14.27 20.66
C SER A 9 -9.26 -14.54 21.22
N GLU A 10 -8.25 -14.51 20.36
CA GLU A 10 -6.85 -14.75 20.69
C GLU A 10 -6.18 -13.44 21.15
N PRO A 11 -5.62 -13.39 22.38
CA PRO A 11 -5.03 -12.16 22.93
C PRO A 11 -3.89 -11.59 22.09
N GLU A 12 -3.07 -12.45 21.47
CA GLU A 12 -1.92 -12.03 20.66
C GLU A 12 -2.37 -11.33 19.37
N ILE A 13 -3.42 -11.84 18.72
CA ILE A 13 -4.02 -11.22 17.54
C ILE A 13 -4.71 -9.91 17.93
N GLU A 14 -5.39 -9.86 19.07
CA GLU A 14 -6.02 -8.64 19.58
C GLU A 14 -4.96 -7.54 19.82
N LEU A 15 -3.84 -7.86 20.47
CA LEU A 15 -2.72 -6.94 20.71
C LEU A 15 -2.08 -6.45 19.40
N THR A 16 -1.91 -7.35 18.43
CA THR A 16 -1.35 -7.00 17.12
C THR A 16 -2.28 -6.06 16.36
N ALA A 17 -3.58 -6.32 16.38
CA ALA A 17 -4.59 -5.45 15.79
C ALA A 17 -4.64 -4.07 16.47
N ASP A 18 -4.47 -4.02 17.80
CA ASP A 18 -4.35 -2.79 18.59
C ASP A 18 -3.18 -1.93 18.14
N LEU A 19 -2.00 -2.56 18.06
CA LEU A 19 -0.78 -1.89 17.64
C LEU A 19 -0.90 -1.36 16.21
N ALA A 20 -1.39 -2.19 15.28
CA ALA A 20 -1.63 -1.79 13.90
C ALA A 20 -2.60 -0.61 13.80
N LEU A 21 -3.69 -0.63 14.57
CA LEU A 21 -4.66 0.46 14.61
C LEU A 21 -4.04 1.76 15.16
N HIS A 22 -3.21 1.65 16.20
CA HIS A 22 -2.49 2.81 16.75
C HIS A 22 -1.54 3.43 15.73
N ILE A 23 -0.76 2.60 15.03
CA ILE A 23 0.13 3.03 13.95
C ILE A 23 -0.66 3.74 12.84
N LEU A 24 -1.75 3.13 12.35
CA LEU A 24 -2.59 3.71 11.29
C LEU A 24 -3.18 5.06 11.69
N ARG A 25 -3.61 5.21 12.95
CA ARG A 25 -4.12 6.47 13.48
C ARG A 25 -3.06 7.55 13.57
N SER A 26 -1.78 7.20 13.68
CA SER A 26 -0.70 8.20 13.74
C SER A 26 -0.51 8.93 12.41
N TYR A 27 -0.76 8.27 11.28
CA TYR A 27 -0.40 8.82 9.96
C TYR A 27 -1.07 10.15 9.64
N PRO A 28 -2.39 10.35 9.81
CA PRO A 28 -3.00 11.65 9.53
C PRO A 28 -2.47 12.79 10.41
N TYR A 29 -2.06 12.52 11.65
CA TYR A 29 -1.43 13.54 12.50
C TYR A 29 -0.04 13.93 12.00
N THR A 30 0.72 12.98 11.46
CA THR A 30 2.05 13.26 10.91
C THR A 30 2.01 14.00 9.57
N MET A 31 0.94 13.80 8.78
CA MET A 31 0.72 14.46 7.48
C MET A 31 0.56 15.99 7.56
N VAL A 32 0.48 16.56 8.76
CA VAL A 32 0.55 18.02 8.96
C VAL A 32 1.91 18.56 8.51
N ASN A 33 2.99 17.77 8.63
CA ASN A 33 4.27 18.09 8.04
C ASN A 33 4.31 17.61 6.58
N ARG A 34 4.64 18.51 5.64
CA ARG A 34 4.64 18.22 4.20
C ARG A 34 5.59 17.10 3.80
N ASP A 35 6.66 16.90 4.56
CA ASP A 35 7.67 15.88 4.29
C ASP A 35 7.34 14.53 4.96
N SER A 36 6.28 14.48 5.77
CA SER A 36 5.89 13.29 6.54
C SER A 36 4.60 12.69 6.00
N VAL A 37 4.72 12.00 4.87
CA VAL A 37 3.60 11.24 4.27
C VAL A 37 3.54 9.81 4.81
N PRO A 38 2.36 9.15 4.79
CA PRO A 38 2.24 7.76 5.19
C PRO A 38 3.16 6.86 4.36
N PRO A 39 3.60 5.69 4.88
CA PRO A 39 4.63 4.86 4.23
C PRO A 39 4.18 4.26 2.90
N PHE A 40 2.89 4.36 2.54
CA PHE A 40 2.34 3.93 1.25
C PHE A 40 2.31 5.05 0.20
N ILE A 41 2.68 6.29 0.53
CA ILE A 41 2.83 7.42 -0.40
C ILE A 41 4.31 7.76 -0.54
N HIS A 42 4.82 7.78 -1.78
CA HIS A 42 6.22 8.12 -2.01
C HIS A 42 6.48 9.61 -1.76
N PRO A 43 7.46 10.02 -0.93
CA PRO A 43 7.70 11.43 -0.61
C PRO A 43 7.95 12.32 -1.84
N LYS A 44 8.57 11.76 -2.88
CA LYS A 44 8.86 12.47 -4.15
C LYS A 44 7.82 12.27 -5.24
N TYR A 45 6.55 12.09 -4.88
CA TYR A 45 5.49 11.81 -5.85
C TYR A 45 5.44 12.81 -7.02
N GLN A 46 5.58 14.10 -6.72
CA GLN A 46 5.58 15.19 -7.70
C GLN A 46 6.73 15.10 -8.72
N TYR A 47 7.88 14.55 -8.32
CA TYR A 47 9.03 14.37 -9.22
C TYR A 47 8.71 13.37 -10.34
N PHE A 48 8.00 12.29 -10.00
CA PHE A 48 7.62 11.25 -10.97
C PHE A 48 6.42 11.67 -11.85
N GLN A 49 5.62 12.63 -11.38
CA GLN A 49 4.42 13.20 -12.00
C GLN A 49 4.72 14.48 -12.81
N ARG A 50 5.46 14.37 -13.92
CA ARG A 50 5.84 15.54 -14.75
C ARG A 50 4.92 15.87 -15.92
N LYS A 51 3.85 15.10 -16.20
CA LYS A 51 2.95 15.35 -17.34
C LYS A 51 1.49 15.14 -16.96
N LYS A 52 0.65 16.14 -17.26
CA LYS A 52 -0.81 16.03 -17.24
C LYS A 52 -1.27 15.26 -18.47
N TYR A 53 -2.12 14.26 -18.29
CA TYR A 53 -2.73 13.50 -19.39
C TYR A 53 -4.24 13.74 -19.39
N HIS A 54 -4.89 13.65 -20.55
CA HIS A 54 -6.34 13.86 -20.69
C HIS A 54 -7.18 12.65 -20.22
N ASN A 55 -6.54 11.50 -19.97
CA ASN A 55 -7.15 10.28 -19.42
C ASN A 55 -6.40 9.86 -18.15
N PHE A 56 -7.11 9.26 -17.18
CA PHE A 56 -6.52 8.68 -15.97
C PHE A 56 -5.39 7.70 -16.32
N ASN A 57 -4.17 8.13 -16.10
CA ASN A 57 -2.96 7.33 -16.26
C ASN A 57 -2.76 6.45 -15.01
N LYS A 58 -1.82 5.49 -15.08
CA LYS A 58 -1.58 4.52 -14.00
C LYS A 58 -1.33 5.18 -12.64
N TRP A 59 -0.69 6.35 -12.62
CA TRP A 59 -0.40 7.11 -11.41
C TRP A 59 -1.64 7.77 -10.83
N GLU A 60 -2.50 8.38 -11.64
CA GLU A 60 -3.71 9.05 -11.14
C GLU A 60 -4.68 8.04 -10.49
N VAL A 61 -4.72 6.79 -10.97
CA VAL A 61 -5.50 5.72 -10.33
C VAL A 61 -4.87 5.30 -9.00
N LEU A 62 -3.54 5.27 -8.90
CA LEU A 62 -2.82 5.04 -7.65
C LEU A 62 -3.06 6.16 -6.64
N GLU A 63 -3.01 7.43 -7.05
CA GLU A 63 -3.31 8.58 -6.21
C GLU A 63 -4.75 8.54 -5.71
N ALA A 64 -5.71 8.20 -6.57
CA ALA A 64 -7.09 8.06 -6.19
C ALA A 64 -7.25 6.97 -5.11
N LEU A 65 -6.61 5.81 -5.28
CA LEU A 65 -6.62 4.75 -4.29
C LEU A 65 -5.97 5.20 -2.97
N GLN A 66 -4.78 5.79 -3.02
CA GLN A 66 -4.05 6.30 -1.85
C GLN A 66 -4.85 7.37 -1.11
N SER A 67 -5.55 8.25 -1.84
CA SER A 67 -6.42 9.28 -1.28
C SER A 67 -7.63 8.68 -0.57
N LEU A 68 -8.24 7.65 -1.13
CA LEU A 68 -9.31 6.91 -0.45
C LEU A 68 -8.80 6.18 0.80
N VAL A 69 -7.57 5.66 0.79
CA VAL A 69 -6.93 5.09 1.98
C VAL A 69 -6.70 6.15 3.05
N VAL A 70 -6.18 7.33 2.69
CA VAL A 70 -6.05 8.46 3.64
C VAL A 70 -7.42 8.86 4.19
N TYR A 71 -8.45 8.92 3.34
CA TYR A 71 -9.81 9.20 3.79
C TYR A 71 -10.32 8.14 4.79
N MET A 72 -10.04 6.85 4.55
CA MET A 72 -10.33 5.81 5.54
C MET A 72 -9.59 6.04 6.87
N LEU A 73 -8.32 6.44 6.84
CA LEU A 73 -7.57 6.74 8.06
C LEU A 73 -8.19 7.88 8.86
N LEU A 74 -8.62 8.95 8.18
CA LEU A 74 -9.34 10.06 8.80
C LEU A 74 -10.65 9.57 9.45
N ARG A 75 -11.40 8.69 8.75
CA ARG A 75 -12.63 8.09 9.27
C ARG A 75 -12.42 7.17 10.47
N ILE A 76 -11.29 6.46 10.52
CA ILE A 76 -10.89 5.63 11.68
C ILE A 76 -10.61 6.49 12.93
N ILE A 77 -10.12 7.72 12.74
CA ILE A 77 -9.85 8.67 13.83
C ILE A 77 -11.14 9.37 14.26
N GLU A 78 -11.89 9.90 13.30
CA GLU A 78 -13.11 10.69 13.54
C GLU A 78 -14.23 9.84 14.17
N GLY A 79 -14.31 8.56 13.85
CA GLY A 79 -15.35 7.68 14.37
C GLY A 79 -16.69 7.88 13.65
N ARG A 80 -17.79 7.48 14.30
CA ARG A 80 -19.13 7.53 13.69
C ARG A 80 -19.83 8.85 13.97
N HIS A 81 -20.30 9.47 12.89
CA HIS A 81 -21.21 10.62 12.93
C HIS A 81 -22.31 10.50 11.88
N ASP A 82 -23.42 11.20 12.03
CA ASP A 82 -24.57 11.12 11.10
C ASP A 82 -24.21 11.55 9.66
N TYR A 83 -23.30 12.51 9.50
CA TYR A 83 -22.81 12.98 8.19
C TYR A 83 -21.84 12.00 7.52
N THR A 84 -21.47 10.92 8.20
CA THR A 84 -20.44 9.98 7.75
C THR A 84 -21.01 8.65 7.23
N ASN A 85 -22.33 8.57 7.02
CA ASN A 85 -23.08 7.35 6.72
C ASN A 85 -23.00 6.88 5.25
N PHE A 86 -21.81 6.88 4.66
CA PHE A 86 -21.54 6.41 3.29
C PHE A 86 -20.39 5.40 3.24
N ASP A 87 -20.14 4.72 4.36
CA ASP A 87 -19.10 3.70 4.49
C ASP A 87 -19.18 2.65 3.37
N THR A 88 -20.40 2.19 3.03
CA THR A 88 -20.63 1.22 1.96
C THR A 88 -20.19 1.73 0.59
N GLN A 89 -20.48 3.00 0.27
CA GLN A 89 -20.10 3.62 -1.00
C GLN A 89 -18.58 3.84 -1.10
N LEU A 90 -17.95 4.20 0.02
CA LEU A 90 -16.50 4.33 0.09
C LEU A 90 -15.80 2.99 -0.19
N LEU A 91 -16.26 1.92 0.44
CA LEU A 91 -15.71 0.57 0.23
C LEU A 91 -15.96 0.07 -1.19
N ALA A 92 -17.16 0.32 -1.74
CA ALA A 92 -17.48 -0.01 -3.12
C ALA A 92 -16.54 0.72 -4.10
N SER A 93 -16.21 1.98 -3.80
CA SER A 93 -15.29 2.79 -4.61
C SER A 93 -13.86 2.25 -4.54
N ILE A 94 -13.38 1.87 -3.35
CA ILE A 94 -12.06 1.21 -3.19
C ILE A 94 -12.01 -0.10 -3.97
N ASN A 95 -13.04 -0.95 -3.82
CA ASN A 95 -13.11 -2.22 -4.55
C ASN A 95 -13.12 -2.00 -6.08
N ALA A 96 -13.92 -1.06 -6.57
CA ALA A 96 -13.99 -0.72 -7.99
C ALA A 96 -12.66 -0.20 -8.52
N ILE A 97 -11.96 0.66 -7.77
CA ILE A 97 -10.64 1.16 -8.15
C ILE A 97 -9.62 0.03 -8.15
N CYS A 98 -9.57 -0.82 -7.11
CA CYS A 98 -8.66 -1.96 -7.07
C CYS A 98 -8.87 -2.91 -8.27
N GLN A 99 -10.13 -3.24 -8.58
CA GLN A 99 -10.47 -4.07 -9.74
C GLN A 99 -10.06 -3.42 -11.07
N HIS A 100 -10.39 -2.13 -11.26
CA HIS A 100 -9.99 -1.38 -12.45
C HIS A 100 -8.47 -1.28 -12.59
N PHE A 101 -7.76 -1.07 -11.48
CA PHE A 101 -6.30 -1.00 -11.45
C PHE A 101 -5.70 -2.32 -11.95
N THR A 102 -6.10 -3.44 -11.35
CA THR A 102 -5.63 -4.77 -11.74
C THR A 102 -5.99 -5.10 -13.19
N ALA A 103 -7.23 -4.84 -13.63
CA ALA A 103 -7.67 -5.14 -14.98
C ALA A 103 -6.95 -4.32 -16.06
N LYS A 104 -6.63 -3.05 -15.79
CA LYS A 104 -6.09 -2.12 -16.79
C LYS A 104 -4.56 -2.03 -16.79
N PHE A 105 -3.93 -2.14 -15.62
CA PHE A 105 -2.49 -1.92 -15.45
C PHE A 105 -1.75 -3.16 -14.95
N GLY A 106 -2.43 -4.30 -14.84
CA GLY A 106 -1.83 -5.60 -14.58
C GLY A 106 -1.49 -5.84 -13.11
N THR A 107 -0.41 -6.59 -12.90
CA THR A 107 0.02 -7.26 -11.67
C THR A 107 0.63 -6.32 -10.62
N LEU A 108 0.71 -6.76 -9.36
CA LEU A 108 1.32 -5.97 -8.27
C LEU A 108 2.85 -5.85 -8.38
N ILE A 109 3.44 -6.64 -9.26
CA ILE A 109 4.88 -6.74 -9.48
C ILE A 109 5.20 -6.87 -10.97
N SER A 110 6.31 -6.27 -11.40
CA SER A 110 6.85 -6.48 -12.75
C SER A 110 7.44 -7.89 -12.91
N SER A 111 7.27 -8.51 -14.08
CA SER A 111 7.96 -9.76 -14.41
C SER A 111 9.48 -9.63 -14.32
N ASP A 112 10.02 -8.47 -14.68
CA ASP A 112 11.45 -8.18 -14.60
C ASP A 112 11.92 -8.17 -13.13
N GLU A 113 11.15 -7.52 -12.24
CA GLU A 113 11.44 -7.49 -10.81
C GLU A 113 11.36 -8.89 -10.19
N LEU A 114 10.38 -9.71 -10.58
CA LEU A 114 10.27 -11.12 -10.14
C LEU A 114 11.45 -11.98 -10.57
N THR A 115 12.03 -11.69 -11.74
CA THR A 115 13.19 -12.43 -12.26
C THR A 115 14.53 -11.87 -11.76
N GLY A 116 14.49 -10.91 -10.84
CA GLY A 116 15.68 -10.29 -10.28
C GLY A 116 16.37 -9.30 -11.23
N GLN A 117 15.66 -8.82 -12.24
CA GLN A 117 16.17 -7.84 -13.20
C GLN A 117 15.97 -6.41 -12.71
N MET A 118 16.89 -5.54 -13.13
CA MET A 118 16.81 -4.12 -12.87
C MET A 118 15.71 -3.50 -13.74
N ILE A 119 14.88 -2.67 -13.12
CA ILE A 119 13.80 -1.93 -13.77
C ILE A 119 14.05 -0.42 -13.66
N PRO A 120 13.43 0.43 -14.49
CA PRO A 120 13.57 1.88 -14.33
C PRO A 120 13.09 2.34 -12.95
N TRP A 121 13.78 3.31 -12.33
CA TRP A 121 13.45 3.75 -10.96
C TRP A 121 12.01 4.21 -10.83
N LYS A 122 11.52 4.95 -11.83
CA LYS A 122 10.12 5.40 -11.88
C LYS A 122 9.12 4.24 -11.89
N ASP A 123 9.42 3.16 -12.57
CA ASP A 123 8.54 1.98 -12.58
C ASP A 123 8.65 1.20 -11.28
N TRP A 124 9.85 1.09 -10.70
CA TRP A 124 10.02 0.52 -9.36
C TRP A 124 9.22 1.27 -8.30
N VAL A 125 9.34 2.61 -8.25
CA VAL A 125 8.57 3.44 -7.32
C VAL A 125 7.08 3.24 -7.49
N PHE A 126 6.61 3.07 -8.73
CA PHE A 126 5.21 2.78 -9.01
C PHE A 126 4.76 1.44 -8.41
N PHE A 127 5.48 0.34 -8.71
CA PHE A 127 5.15 -0.99 -8.20
C PHE A 127 5.24 -1.04 -6.68
N GLU A 128 6.29 -0.47 -6.11
CA GLU A 128 6.51 -0.41 -4.68
C GLU A 128 5.41 0.41 -3.96
N SER A 129 5.05 1.58 -4.50
CA SER A 129 3.93 2.39 -3.98
C SER A 129 2.62 1.60 -4.00
N ARG A 130 2.38 0.85 -5.08
CA ARG A 130 1.18 0.03 -5.24
C ARG A 130 1.14 -1.11 -4.22
N ARG A 131 2.25 -1.83 -4.02
CA ARG A 131 2.38 -2.89 -3.00
C ARG A 131 2.18 -2.35 -1.59
N ARG A 132 2.81 -1.23 -1.23
CA ARG A 132 2.63 -0.61 0.10
C ARG A 132 1.19 -0.12 0.34
N THR A 133 0.54 0.39 -0.71
CA THR A 133 -0.90 0.77 -0.65
C THR A 133 -1.78 -0.47 -0.45
N ALA A 134 -1.49 -1.55 -1.18
CA ALA A 134 -2.14 -2.84 -1.01
C ALA A 134 -2.01 -3.38 0.42
N THR A 135 -0.80 -3.34 0.99
CA THR A 135 -0.55 -3.71 2.40
C THR A 135 -1.40 -2.89 3.36
N ALA A 136 -1.46 -1.57 3.18
CA ALA A 136 -2.27 -0.70 4.04
C ALA A 136 -3.77 -1.04 3.96
N VAL A 137 -4.32 -1.27 2.76
CA VAL A 137 -5.71 -1.70 2.57
C VAL A 137 -5.98 -3.03 3.26
N LEU A 138 -5.06 -3.99 3.18
CA LEU A 138 -5.20 -5.30 3.81
C LEU A 138 -5.16 -5.23 5.33
N ILE A 139 -4.27 -4.42 5.90
CA ILE A 139 -4.23 -4.20 7.36
C ILE A 139 -5.55 -3.56 7.82
N ILE A 140 -6.02 -2.52 7.13
CA ILE A 140 -7.31 -1.86 7.44
C ILE A 140 -8.46 -2.87 7.37
N ASN A 141 -8.50 -3.71 6.33
CA ASN A 141 -9.53 -4.73 6.18
C ASN A 141 -9.45 -5.81 7.25
N GLY A 142 -8.24 -6.19 7.68
CA GLY A 142 -8.00 -7.18 8.72
C GLY A 142 -8.52 -6.73 10.08
N ILE A 143 -8.27 -5.46 10.45
CA ILE A 143 -8.62 -4.92 11.77
C ILE A 143 -10.05 -4.37 11.86
N LEU A 144 -10.68 -4.02 10.73
CA LEU A 144 -12.02 -3.43 10.70
C LEU A 144 -13.07 -4.39 10.12
N HIS A 145 -14.32 -4.26 10.56
CA HIS A 145 -15.47 -4.94 9.94
C HIS A 145 -15.79 -4.45 8.51
N ALA A 146 -14.88 -3.70 7.88
CA ALA A 146 -15.05 -3.02 6.61
C ALA A 146 -15.37 -3.95 5.44
N GLN A 147 -15.10 -5.26 5.54
CA GLN A 147 -15.37 -6.25 4.47
C GLN A 147 -14.97 -5.73 3.07
N ILE A 148 -13.85 -4.99 2.98
CA ILE A 148 -13.17 -4.73 1.71
C ILE A 148 -12.89 -6.14 1.19
N THR A 149 -13.43 -6.51 0.03
CA THR A 149 -13.58 -7.90 -0.44
C THR A 149 -12.42 -8.82 -0.06
N ALA A 150 -12.72 -10.11 0.19
CA ALA A 150 -11.71 -11.13 0.50
C ALA A 150 -10.44 -10.89 -0.34
N PRO A 151 -9.26 -10.71 0.30
CA PRO A 151 -8.00 -10.32 -0.34
C PRO A 151 -7.68 -11.09 -1.63
N SER A 152 -8.14 -12.34 -1.69
CA SER A 152 -7.86 -13.33 -2.73
C SER A 152 -8.31 -12.95 -4.15
N TRP A 153 -9.39 -12.18 -4.34
CA TRP A 153 -9.88 -11.88 -5.70
C TRP A 153 -9.37 -10.56 -6.28
N ALA A 154 -9.19 -9.54 -5.44
CA ALA A 154 -8.76 -8.22 -5.93
C ALA A 154 -7.23 -8.17 -6.18
N MET A 155 -6.46 -8.94 -5.41
CA MET A 155 -5.00 -8.95 -5.45
C MET A 155 -4.42 -10.36 -5.23
N PRO A 156 -4.65 -11.30 -6.17
CA PRO A 156 -4.26 -12.70 -6.02
C PRO A 156 -2.74 -12.91 -5.85
N GLU A 157 -1.92 -11.99 -6.32
CA GLU A 157 -0.46 -12.05 -6.26
C GLU A 157 0.13 -11.40 -5.01
N TYR A 158 -0.70 -10.87 -4.11
CA TYR A 158 -0.19 -10.14 -2.95
C TYR A 158 0.72 -11.02 -2.09
N SER A 159 0.32 -12.27 -1.82
CA SER A 159 1.11 -13.20 -1.01
C SER A 159 2.46 -13.52 -1.63
N SER A 160 2.54 -13.64 -2.96
CA SER A 160 3.79 -13.95 -3.68
C SER A 160 4.62 -12.71 -4.03
N SER A 161 4.06 -11.51 -3.84
CA SER A 161 4.78 -10.24 -4.06
C SER A 161 5.84 -10.03 -2.98
N PRO A 162 6.94 -9.33 -3.30
CA PRO A 162 7.95 -8.97 -2.32
C PRO A 162 7.33 -8.18 -1.17
N ALA A 163 7.85 -8.43 0.03
CA ALA A 163 7.60 -7.60 1.18
C ALA A 163 8.03 -6.15 0.90
N PRO A 164 7.45 -5.16 1.61
CA PRO A 164 7.86 -3.76 1.47
C PRO A 164 9.37 -3.61 1.58
N SER A 165 9.96 -2.93 0.61
CA SER A 165 11.40 -2.76 0.50
C SER A 165 12.01 -2.03 1.71
N PRO A 166 13.32 -2.23 1.96
CA PRO A 166 14.05 -1.45 2.95
C PRO A 166 13.90 0.06 2.77
N MET A 167 13.87 0.77 3.89
CA MET A 167 13.64 2.22 3.92
C MET A 167 14.71 3.02 3.18
N LYS A 168 15.93 2.46 3.05
CA LYS A 168 17.04 2.99 2.25
C LYS A 168 16.66 3.16 0.77
N LEU A 169 16.05 2.14 0.16
CA LEU A 169 15.58 2.18 -1.24
C LEU A 169 14.42 3.15 -1.41
N TRP A 170 13.47 3.13 -0.48
CA TRP A 170 12.27 3.96 -0.54
C TRP A 170 12.56 5.47 -0.43
N HIS A 171 13.59 5.85 0.33
CA HIS A 171 13.97 7.25 0.54
C HIS A 171 15.16 7.69 -0.31
N ALA A 172 15.55 6.91 -1.33
CA ALA A 172 16.69 7.23 -2.16
C ALA A 172 16.63 8.67 -2.71
N GLU A 173 17.77 9.36 -2.68
CA GLU A 173 17.83 10.77 -3.01
C GLU A 173 17.67 11.03 -4.52
N ASN A 174 18.28 10.16 -5.32
CA ASN A 174 18.30 10.24 -6.76
C ASN A 174 18.41 8.82 -7.36
N GLU A 175 18.32 8.75 -8.69
CA GLU A 175 18.26 7.48 -9.42
C GLU A 175 19.56 6.69 -9.32
N ILE A 176 20.68 7.39 -9.16
CA ILE A 176 22.01 6.79 -9.10
C ILE A 176 22.16 6.06 -7.76
N ASP A 177 21.85 6.73 -6.66
CA ASP A 177 21.90 6.13 -5.32
C ASP A 177 20.92 4.96 -5.21
N TRP A 178 19.70 5.15 -5.73
CA TRP A 178 18.71 4.08 -5.80
C TRP A 178 19.22 2.87 -6.59
N ALA A 179 19.84 3.09 -7.77
CA ALA A 179 20.29 2.00 -8.63
C ALA A 179 21.40 1.17 -7.98
N VAL A 180 22.33 1.80 -7.26
CA VAL A 180 23.38 1.10 -6.51
C VAL A 180 22.77 0.21 -5.43
N ASP A 181 21.90 0.79 -4.60
CA ASP A 181 21.25 0.06 -3.50
C ASP A 181 20.32 -1.04 -4.02
N TYR A 182 19.64 -0.80 -5.14
CA TYR A 182 18.72 -1.77 -5.73
C TYR A 182 19.47 -2.94 -6.37
N ALA A 183 20.62 -2.70 -6.99
CA ALA A 183 21.48 -3.76 -7.50
C ALA A 183 21.99 -4.67 -6.37
N GLU A 184 22.40 -4.09 -5.24
CA GLU A 184 22.76 -4.84 -4.04
C GLU A 184 21.57 -5.66 -3.51
N TYR A 185 20.39 -5.04 -3.41
CA TYR A 185 19.15 -5.71 -2.98
C TYR A 185 18.78 -6.90 -3.87
N LEU A 186 18.86 -6.74 -5.20
CA LEU A 186 18.61 -7.83 -6.16
C LEU A 186 19.63 -8.96 -6.01
N HIS A 187 20.91 -8.62 -5.78
CA HIS A 187 21.95 -9.62 -5.54
C HIS A 187 21.69 -10.43 -4.26
N THR A 188 21.34 -9.75 -3.15
CA THR A 188 20.97 -10.40 -1.90
C THR A 188 19.77 -11.33 -2.09
N ASN A 189 18.73 -10.89 -2.81
CA ASN A 189 17.56 -11.71 -3.12
C ASN A 189 17.91 -12.94 -3.96
N ALA A 190 18.84 -12.83 -4.91
CA ALA A 190 19.29 -13.95 -5.71
C ALA A 190 20.06 -15.00 -4.88
N MET A 191 20.79 -14.57 -3.84
CA MET A 191 21.57 -15.45 -2.97
C MET A 191 20.73 -16.11 -1.87
N HIS A 192 19.79 -15.37 -1.28
CA HIS A 192 19.07 -15.79 -0.08
C HIS A 192 17.57 -16.05 -0.31
N GLY A 193 17.06 -15.75 -1.49
CA GLY A 193 15.64 -15.72 -1.78
C GLY A 193 15.03 -14.34 -1.51
N MET A 194 14.01 -14.00 -2.27
CA MET A 194 13.22 -12.78 -2.09
C MET A 194 12.22 -12.98 -0.94
N LEU A 195 12.25 -12.10 0.06
CA LEU A 195 11.25 -12.07 1.13
C LEU A 195 9.88 -11.67 0.57
N ARG A 196 8.88 -12.52 0.78
CA ARG A 196 7.50 -12.33 0.29
C ARG A 196 6.57 -11.90 1.42
N ASN A 197 5.40 -11.38 1.05
CA ASN A 197 4.37 -11.04 2.04
C ASN A 197 3.84 -12.26 2.80
N SER A 198 3.78 -13.44 2.17
CA SER A 198 3.41 -14.70 2.86
C SER A 198 4.35 -15.01 4.02
N ASP A 199 5.64 -14.78 3.80
CA ASP A 199 6.69 -15.13 4.76
C ASP A 199 6.57 -14.29 6.04
N LEU A 200 5.99 -13.08 5.96
CA LEU A 200 5.71 -12.24 7.13
C LEU A 200 4.57 -12.75 8.02
N THR A 201 3.72 -13.62 7.49
CA THR A 201 2.55 -14.18 8.19
C THR A 201 2.74 -15.62 8.64
N GLU A 202 3.84 -16.26 8.22
CA GLU A 202 4.23 -17.63 8.59
C GLU A 202 5.26 -17.67 9.73
N LEU A 203 5.69 -16.50 10.24
CA LEU A 203 6.57 -16.33 11.41
C LEU A 203 5.80 -16.46 12.72
#